data_AF-A0A959RJ39-F1
#
_entry.id   AF-A0A959RJ39-F1
#
_cell.length_a   1.000
_cell.length_b   1.000
_cell.length_c   1.000
_cell.angle_alpha   90.00
_cell.angle_beta   90.00
_cell.angle_gamma   90.00
#
_symmetry.space_group_name_H-M   'P 1'
#
loop_
_entity.id
_entity.type
_entity.pdbx_description
1 polymer ?
#
loop_
_entity_poly.entity_id
_entity_poly.type
_entity_poly.pdbx_seq_one_letter_code
_entity_poly.pdbx_strand_id
1 'polypeptide(L)' 'MISSQTMQELTTIPGIGKSIARDLIDIGIRQVNDLKGKDPLELYEHSNR' A
#
# COMPACT_ATOMS: atom_id res chain seq x y z
N MET A 1 14.07 3.25 -3.50
CA MET A 1 13.88 2.05 -4.34
C MET A 1 12.77 1.22 -3.72
N ILE A 2 11.83 0.73 -4.53
CA ILE A 2 10.80 -0.20 -4.06
C ILE A 2 11.43 -1.58 -3.88
N SER A 3 11.46 -2.09 -2.64
CA SER A 3 11.94 -3.44 -2.33
C SER A 3 10.93 -4.48 -2.82
N SER A 4 11.41 -5.56 -3.44
CA SER A 4 10.56 -6.70 -3.85
C SER A 4 9.82 -7.32 -2.66
N GLN A 5 10.43 -7.30 -1.48
CA GLN A 5 9.85 -7.77 -0.23
C GLN A 5 8.64 -6.95 0.20
N THR A 6 8.71 -5.62 0.10
CA THR A 6 7.58 -4.71 0.38
C THR A 6 6.40 -4.98 -0.54
N MET A 7 6.67 -5.16 -1.84
CA MET A 7 5.63 -5.52 -2.80
C MET A 7 4.98 -6.86 -2.44
N GLN A 8 5.78 -7.88 -2.13
CA GLN A 8 5.27 -9.19 -1.74
C GLN A 8 4.39 -9.11 -0.49
N GLU A 9 4.86 -8.39 0.54
CA GLU A 9 4.14 -8.23 1.80
C GLU A 9 2.77 -7.56 1.60
N LEU A 10 2.71 -6.43 0.90
CA LEU A 10 1.45 -5.73 0.66
C LEU A 10 0.47 -6.57 -0.18
N THR A 11 0.99 -7.36 -1.14
CA THR A 11 0.15 -8.28 -1.94
C THR A 11 -0.34 -9.51 -1.18
N THR A 12 0.08 -9.73 0.08
CA THR A 12 -0.52 -10.78 0.92
C THR A 12 -1.94 -10.41 1.37
N ILE A 13 -2.31 -9.13 1.32
CA ILE A 13 -3.64 -8.64 1.67
C ILE A 13 -4.61 -9.01 0.54
N PRO A 14 -5.71 -9.75 0.82
CA PRO A 14 -6.72 -10.06 -0.18
C PRO A 14 -7.28 -8.79 -0.84
N GLY A 15 -7.30 -8.77 -2.17
CA GLY A 15 -7.75 -7.60 -2.95
C GLY A 15 -6.66 -6.60 -3.31
N ILE A 16 -5.42 -6.76 -2.81
CA ILE A 16 -4.29 -5.88 -3.16
C ILE A 16 -3.40 -6.57 -4.20
N GLY A 17 -3.52 -6.13 -5.45
CA GLY A 17 -2.61 -6.51 -6.54
C GLY A 17 -1.36 -5.64 -6.61
N LYS A 18 -0.47 -5.93 -7.58
CA LYS A 18 0.79 -5.19 -7.76
C LYS A 18 0.59 -3.69 -8.01
N SER A 19 -0.48 -3.29 -8.70
CA SER A 19 -0.78 -1.87 -8.95
C SER A 19 -1.11 -1.15 -7.65
N ILE A 20 -2.09 -1.65 -6.88
CA ILE A 20 -2.46 -1.05 -5.59
C ILE A 20 -1.29 -1.07 -4.60
N ALA A 21 -0.50 -2.15 -4.57
CA ALA A 21 0.70 -2.20 -3.74
C ALA A 21 1.70 -1.08 -4.10
N ARG A 22 1.85 -0.75 -5.38
CA ARG A 22 2.69 0.37 -5.82
C ARG A 22 2.13 1.70 -5.35
N ASP A 23 0.83 1.94 -5.55
CA ASP A 23 0.21 3.20 -5.18
C ASP A 23 0.33 3.44 -3.65
N LEU A 24 0.15 2.39 -2.86
CA LEU A 24 0.39 2.41 -1.41
C LEU A 24 1.83 2.79 -1.06
N ILE A 25 2.82 2.26 -1.77
CA ILE A 25 4.23 2.58 -1.54
C ILE A 25 4.54 4.02 -1.93
N ASP A 26 3.93 4.51 -3.00
CA ASP A 26 4.11 5.88 -3.50
C ASP A 26 3.54 6.91 -2.51
N ILE A 27 2.47 6.56 -1.76
CA ILE A 27 1.95 7.38 -0.65
C ILE A 27 2.61 7.08 0.72
N GLY A 28 3.67 6.26 0.74
CA GLY A 28 4.52 6.03 1.91
C GLY A 28 4.20 4.81 2.78
N ILE A 29 3.30 3.92 2.35
CA ILE A 29 2.99 2.66 3.03
C ILE A 29 3.94 1.57 2.55
N ARG A 30 4.82 1.05 3.41
CA ARG A 30 5.87 0.09 3.01
C ARG A 30 5.74 -1.29 3.65
N GLN A 31 4.75 -1.47 4.51
CA GLN A 31 4.46 -2.72 5.22
C GLN A 31 3.01 -2.70 5.70
N VAL A 32 2.43 -3.87 5.95
CA VAL A 32 1.03 -4.02 6.39
C VAL A 32 0.75 -3.24 7.68
N ASN A 33 1.75 -3.16 8.56
CA ASN A 33 1.61 -2.46 9.83
C ASN A 33 1.42 -0.95 9.67
N ASP A 34 1.88 -0.36 8.56
CA ASP A 34 1.70 1.08 8.30
C ASP A 34 0.24 1.43 8.02
N LEU A 35 -0.60 0.45 7.64
CA LEU A 35 -2.04 0.62 7.40
C LEU A 35 -2.85 0.75 8.71
N LYS A 36 -2.30 0.32 9.85
CA LYS A 36 -3.05 0.31 11.11
C LYS A 36 -3.36 1.73 11.56
N GLY A 37 -4.63 1.99 11.87
CA GLY A 37 -5.10 3.28 12.37
C GLY A 37 -5.17 4.39 11.30
N LYS A 38 -4.92 4.07 10.03
CA LYS A 38 -5.16 4.98 8.91
C LYS A 38 -6.59 4.84 8.41
N ASP A 39 -7.16 5.95 7.96
CA ASP A 39 -8.48 5.96 7.34
C ASP A 39 -8.40 5.40 5.89
N PRO A 40 -9.21 4.39 5.52
CA PRO A 40 -9.16 3.82 4.18
C PRO A 40 -9.53 4.80 3.07
N LEU A 41 -10.44 5.74 3.32
CA LEU A 41 -10.88 6.73 2.34
C LEU A 41 -9.75 7.75 2.09
N GLU A 42 -9.11 8.22 3.15
CA GLU A 42 -7.94 9.12 3.04
C GLU A 42 -6.82 8.48 2.21
N LEU A 43 -6.50 7.21 2.45
CA LEU A 43 -5.49 6.49 1.67
C LEU A 43 -5.88 6.35 0.19
N TYR A 44 -7.16 6.07 -0.08
CA TYR A 44 -7.67 6.00 -1.44
C TYR A 44 -7.56 7.35 -2.16
N GLU A 45 -7.91 8.45 -1.49
CA GLU A 45 -7.79 9.79 -2.06
C GLU A 45 -6.33 10.17 -2.36
N HIS A 46 -5.39 9.82 -1.47
CA HIS A 46 -3.97 10.07 -1.73
C HIS A 46 -3.41 9.24 -2.87
N SER A 47 -3.88 8.00 -3.01
CA SER A 47 -3.45 7.05 -4.05
C SER A 47 -3.92 7.41 -5.46
N ASN A 48 -4.93 8.27 -5.61
CA ASN A 48 -5.56 8.61 -6.90
C ASN A 48 -5.37 10.08 -7.29
N ARG A 49 -4.40 10.78 -6.68
CA ARG A 49 -4.00 12.16 -7.04
C ARG A 49 -2.81 12.14 -7.98
#